data_AF-A0A933IEX1-F1
#
_entry.id   AF-A0A933IEX1-F1
#
_cell.length_a   1.000
_cell.length_b   1.000
_cell.length_c   1.000
_cell.angle_alpha   90.00
_cell.angle_beta   90.00
_cell.angle_gamma   90.00
#
_symmetry.space_group_name_H-M   'P 1'
#
loop_
_entity.id
_entity.type
_entity.pdbx_description
1 polymer ?
#
loop_
_entity_poly.entity_id
_entity_poly.type
_entity_poly.pdbx_seq_one_letter_code
_entity_poly.pdbx_strand_id
1 'polypeptide(L)' 'RAMKPDFPIGDAFLRDLTLRMGKCNAKNYIAPLMPLIHQGKVDPTVIITHTLPLDDAVRGYQIFDQKEERAVKVILKP' A
#
# COMPACT_ATOMS: atom_id res chain seq x y z
N ARG A 1 -19.72 34.49 -1.81
CA ARG A 1 -19.63 33.13 -2.40
C ARG A 1 -18.99 32.24 -1.34
N ALA A 2 -19.74 31.34 -0.71
CA ALA A 2 -19.25 30.59 0.45
C ALA A 2 -18.05 29.69 0.08
N MET A 3 -17.04 29.66 0.95
CA MET A 3 -15.86 28.80 0.85
C MET A 3 -16.32 27.34 0.94
N LYS A 4 -16.07 26.55 -0.11
CA LYS A 4 -16.40 25.13 -0.12
C LYS A 4 -15.40 24.42 0.80
N PRO A 5 -15.83 23.61 1.78
CA PRO A 5 -14.90 22.82 2.57
C PRO A 5 -14.15 21.83 1.65
N ASP A 6 -12.86 21.60 1.92
CA ASP A 6 -11.98 20.76 1.09
C ASP A 6 -12.48 19.32 0.96
N PHE A 7 -13.24 18.84 1.94
CA PHE A 7 -13.93 17.56 1.90
C PHE A 7 -15.46 17.76 1.90
N PRO A 8 -16.22 17.21 0.94
CA PRO A 8 -17.65 17.46 0.78
C PRO A 8 -18.50 16.61 1.74
N ILE A 9 -18.34 16.83 3.05
CA ILE A 9 -19.02 16.06 4.09
C ILE A 9 -20.55 16.18 4.00
N GLY A 10 -21.07 17.34 3.57
CA GLY A 10 -22.51 17.56 3.38
C GLY A 10 -23.08 16.70 2.26
N ASP A 11 -22.39 16.60 1.12
CA ASP A 11 -22.82 15.74 0.01
C ASP A 11 -22.73 14.27 0.40
N ALA A 12 -21.72 13.89 1.18
CA ALA A 12 -21.57 12.52 1.70
C ALA A 12 -22.71 12.14 2.64
N PHE A 13 -23.15 13.08 3.49
CA PHE A 13 -24.31 12.88 4.37
C PHE A 13 -25.61 12.72 3.56
N LEU A 14 -25.84 13.59 2.57
CA LEU A 14 -27.04 13.53 1.73
C LEU A 14 -27.13 12.24 0.89
N ARG A 15 -25.98 11.60 0.62
CA ARG A 15 -25.88 10.36 -0.15
C ARG A 15 -25.74 9.11 0.73
N ASP A 16 -25.89 9.26 2.05
CA ASP A 16 -25.76 8.17 3.02
C ASP A 16 -24.44 7.38 2.89
N LEU A 17 -23.33 8.10 2.69
CA LEU A 17 -22.02 7.49 2.57
C LEU A 17 -21.41 7.19 3.94
N THR A 18 -20.84 5.99 4.09
CA THR A 18 -20.06 5.62 5.28
C THR A 18 -18.58 5.93 5.08
N LEU A 19 -18.00 6.75 5.95
CA LEU A 19 -16.56 7.01 6.00
C LEU A 19 -15.89 6.13 7.07
N ARG A 20 -14.93 5.30 6.66
CA ARG A 20 -14.10 4.49 7.57
C ARG A 20 -12.64 4.90 7.44
N MET A 21 -12.00 5.23 8.56
CA MET A 21 -10.63 5.72 8.61
C MET A 21 -9.86 5.11 9.78
N GLY A 22 -8.55 5.01 9.65
CA GLY A 22 -7.66 4.45 10.68
C GLY A 22 -6.41 3.81 10.10
N LYS A 23 -5.52 3.34 10.98
CA LYS A 23 -4.37 2.51 10.59
C LYS A 23 -4.84 1.10 10.20
N CYS A 24 -4.07 0.43 9.34
CA CYS A 24 -4.37 -0.94 8.94
C CYS A 24 -4.37 -1.90 10.15
N ASN A 25 -5.45 -2.67 10.31
CA ASN A 25 -5.54 -3.72 11.32
C ASN A 25 -4.88 -5.03 10.82
N ALA A 26 -3.58 -4.97 10.57
CA ALA A 26 -2.84 -6.05 9.91
C ALA A 26 -3.00 -7.41 10.62
N LYS A 27 -2.99 -7.44 11.96
CA LYS A 27 -3.10 -8.68 12.75
C LYS A 27 -4.33 -9.51 12.38
N ASN A 28 -5.49 -8.86 12.21
CA ASN A 28 -6.73 -9.55 11.87
C ASN A 28 -6.80 -9.97 10.40
N TYR A 29 -6.02 -9.34 9.52
CA TYR A 29 -5.96 -9.69 8.09
C TYR A 29 -4.90 -10.74 7.76
N ILE A 30 -3.83 -10.85 8.54
CA ILE A 30 -2.77 -11.86 8.30
C ILE A 30 -3.37 -13.28 8.36
N ALA A 31 -4.13 -13.60 9.41
CA ALA A 31 -4.68 -14.94 9.61
C ALA A 31 -5.51 -15.47 8.41
N PRO A 32 -6.46 -14.71 7.84
CA PRO A 32 -7.19 -15.16 6.65
C PRO A 32 -6.39 -15.05 5.33
N LEU A 33 -5.40 -14.15 5.22
CA LEU A 33 -4.63 -13.97 3.99
C LEU A 33 -3.55 -15.04 3.79
N MET A 34 -2.89 -15.49 4.86
CA MET A 34 -1.79 -16.46 4.75
C MET A 34 -2.21 -17.77 4.04
N PRO A 35 -3.36 -18.41 4.36
CA PRO A 35 -3.79 -19.61 3.64
C PRO A 35 -4.02 -19.38 2.14
N LEU A 36 -4.49 -18.20 1.75
CA LEU A 36 -4.72 -17.86 0.34
C LEU A 36 -3.41 -17.78 -0.45
N ILE A 37 -2.35 -17.24 0.19
CA ILE A 37 -1.01 -17.18 -0.40
C ILE A 37 -0.43 -18.60 -0.51
N HIS A 38 -0.50 -19.40 0.54
CA HIS A 38 0.03 -20.78 0.52
C HIS A 38 -0.69 -21.68 -0.49
N GLN A 39 -2.00 -21.47 -0.69
CA GLN A 39 -2.79 -22.18 -1.71
C GLN A 39 -2.57 -21.64 -3.14
N GLY A 40 -1.72 -20.63 -3.33
CA GLY A 40 -1.47 -20.01 -4.62
C GLY A 40 -2.65 -19.21 -5.19
N LYS A 41 -3.68 -18.92 -4.38
CA LYS A 41 -4.84 -18.11 -4.80
C LYS A 41 -4.49 -16.63 -4.93
N VAL A 42 -3.45 -16.20 -4.23
CA VAL A 42 -2.92 -14.83 -4.28
C VAL A 42 -1.40 -14.90 -4.37
N ASP A 43 -0.84 -14.29 -5.41
CA ASP A 43 0.60 -14.11 -5.54
C ASP A 43 0.97 -12.64 -5.26
N PRO A 44 1.53 -12.33 -4.08
CA PRO A 44 1.96 -10.96 -3.76
C PRO A 44 3.28 -10.58 -4.43
N THR A 45 3.99 -11.51 -5.07
CA THR A 45 5.32 -11.24 -5.65
C THR A 45 5.25 -10.41 -6.93
N VAL A 46 4.08 -10.35 -7.57
CA VAL A 46 3.85 -9.62 -8.83
C VAL A 46 4.13 -8.12 -8.76
N ILE A 47 4.10 -7.53 -7.55
CA ILE A 47 4.42 -6.10 -7.35
C ILE A 47 5.90 -5.85 -7.08
N ILE A 48 6.71 -6.89 -6.89
CA ILE A 48 8.14 -6.78 -6.60
C ILE A 48 8.86 -6.40 -7.89
N THR A 49 9.34 -5.16 -7.95
CA THR A 49 10.09 -4.64 -9.09
C THR A 49 11.59 -4.81 -8.94
N HIS A 50 12.11 -4.78 -7.71
CA HIS A 50 13.55 -4.80 -7.45
C HIS A 50 13.85 -5.71 -6.26
N THR A 51 14.93 -6.49 -6.38
CA THR A 51 15.51 -7.27 -5.29
C THR A 51 16.99 -6.96 -5.22
N LEU A 52 17.46 -6.43 -4.08
CA LEU A 52 18.84 -5.99 -3.88
C LEU A 52 19.43 -6.63 -2.62
N PRO A 53 20.76 -6.77 -2.51
CA PRO A 53 21.40 -7.12 -1.24
C PRO A 53 21.20 -6.01 -0.21
N LEU A 54 21.28 -6.35 1.08
CA LEU A 54 21.10 -5.40 2.18
C LEU A 54 22.16 -4.29 2.15
N ASP A 55 23.37 -4.59 1.69
CA ASP A 55 24.46 -3.61 1.52
C ASP A 55 24.09 -2.48 0.54
N ASP A 56 23.20 -2.75 -0.41
CA ASP A 56 22.69 -1.78 -1.39
C ASP A 56 21.44 -1.04 -0.91
N ALA A 57 21.12 -1.07 0.38
CA ALA A 57 19.92 -0.43 0.94
C ALA A 57 19.79 1.04 0.53
N VAL A 58 20.88 1.81 0.54
CA VAL A 58 20.90 3.23 0.15
C VAL A 58 20.39 3.41 -1.28
N ARG A 59 20.87 2.59 -2.22
CA ARG A 59 20.40 2.60 -3.60
C ARG A 59 18.92 2.20 -3.69
N GLY A 60 18.52 1.19 -2.92
CA GLY A 60 17.12 0.75 -2.86
C GLY A 60 16.16 1.87 -2.42
N TYR A 61 16.57 2.69 -1.44
CA TYR A 61 15.81 3.88 -1.03
C TYR A 61 15.75 4.95 -2.12
N GLN A 62 16.86 5.24 -2.80
CA GLN A 62 16.91 6.22 -3.88
C GLN A 62 15.97 5.86 -5.03
N ILE A 63 16.04 4.61 -5.51
CA ILE A 63 15.17 4.10 -6.58
C ILE A 63 13.69 4.28 -6.22
N PHE A 64 13.31 3.92 -4.99
CA PHE A 64 11.92 4.00 -4.55
C PHE A 64 11.43 5.44 -4.35
N ASP A 65 12.24 6.30 -3.72
CA ASP A 65 11.91 7.70 -3.45
C ASP A 65 11.77 8.51 -4.76
N GLN A 66 12.73 8.35 -5.65
CA GLN A 66 12.76 9.06 -6.94
C GLN A 66 11.86 8.42 -8.01
N LYS A 67 11.23 7.27 -7.70
CA LYS A 67 10.41 6.47 -8.61
C LYS A 67 11.14 6.10 -9.91
N GLU A 68 12.44 5.89 -9.82
CA GLU A 68 13.27 5.44 -10.93
C GLU A 68 12.93 4.00 -11.29
N GLU A 69 13.32 3.58 -12.49
CA GLU A 69 13.18 2.18 -12.93
C GLU A 69 11.74 1.63 -12.81
N ARG A 70 10.73 2.53 -12.81
CA ARG A 70 9.31 2.22 -12.58
C ARG A 70 9.07 1.45 -11.27
N ALA A 71 9.84 1.77 -10.23
CA ALA A 71 9.80 1.08 -8.95
C ALA A 71 8.40 1.08 -8.31
N VAL A 72 7.93 -0.12 -7.94
CA VAL A 72 6.67 -0.34 -7.20
C VAL A 72 6.96 -0.89 -5.81
N LYS A 73 7.83 -1.90 -5.72
CA LYS A 73 8.28 -2.50 -4.47
C LYS A 73 9.73 -2.96 -4.59
N VAL A 74 10.54 -2.54 -3.63
CA VAL A 74 11.94 -2.97 -3.45
C VAL A 74 11.99 -3.94 -2.27
N ILE A 75 12.68 -5.06 -2.45
CA ILE A 75 12.97 -6.04 -1.41
C ILE A 75 14.48 -6.08 -1.17
N LEU A 76 14.88 -5.99 0.09
CA LEU A 76 16.27 -6.17 0.50
C LEU A 76 16.45 -7.59 1.03
N LYS A 77 17.43 -8.31 0.49
CA LYS A 77 17.83 -9.64 0.96
C LYS A 77 19.10 -9.52 1.81
N PRO A 78 19.16 -10.16 2.99
CA PRO A 78 20.36 -10.20 3.82
C PRO A 78 21.57 -10.77 3.08
#